data_AF-A0A0D2BRI9-F1
#
_entry.id   AF-A0A0D2BRI9-F1
#
_cell.length_a   1.000
_cell.length_b   1.000
_cell.length_c   1.000
_cell.angle_alpha   90.00
_cell.angle_beta   90.00
_cell.angle_gamma   90.00
#
_symmetry.space_group_name_H-M   'P 1'
#
loop_
_entity.id
_entity.type
_entity.pdbx_description
1 polymer ?
#
loop_
_entity_poly.entity_id
_entity_poly.type
_entity_poly.pdbx_seq_one_letter_code
_entity_poly.pdbx_strand_id
1 'polypeptide(L)'
;EVLSPIVGQINGFVAMAQTALGAVQRKQGNYAEAQKNLFEGWEGRKQIFSINVNVCLDAAFQLALLLRDKGDGASCLELLEEVSSSSVLQQDFERHCQMVHIRSLVELDNGEYDIPKFALLNLLDQATGNNRDRNNRELLWVRLTLADVMEKHGEEKDALMLFSELVEPREGDATQLIDEPEPPSQLGLARDALKLVRKAQLSESDNLLRSNNLKWVRDSDFWILGEGGPVTDTAVIAPVRESKREVSESPRNMSTILRILGT
;
A
#
# COMPACT_ATOMS: atom_id res chain seq x y z
N GLU A 1 43.75 -13.56 8.80
CA GLU A 1 42.36 -14.01 8.57
C GLU A 1 42.06 -13.92 7.10
N VAL A 2 41.69 -15.02 6.46
CA VAL A 2 41.12 -14.99 5.11
C VAL A 2 39.62 -14.76 5.32
N LEU A 3 39.12 -13.60 4.91
CA LEU A 3 37.68 -13.33 4.89
C LEU A 3 37.02 -14.44 4.08
N SER A 4 36.12 -15.21 4.70
CA SER A 4 35.31 -16.18 3.98
C SER A 4 34.64 -15.46 2.80
N PRO A 5 34.78 -15.97 1.57
CA PRO A 5 34.29 -15.28 0.40
C PRO A 5 32.79 -15.00 0.53
N ILE A 6 32.37 -13.73 0.56
CA ILE A 6 30.98 -13.33 0.29
C ILE A 6 30.77 -13.44 -1.23
N VAL A 7 30.95 -14.64 -1.80
CA VAL A 7 30.75 -14.84 -3.24
C VAL A 7 29.90 -16.07 -3.50
N GLY A 8 28.90 -15.85 -4.33
CA GLY A 8 27.91 -16.81 -4.77
C GLY A 8 26.55 -16.12 -4.93
N GLN A 9 25.83 -16.42 -6.01
CA GLN A 9 24.45 -15.94 -6.21
C GLN A 9 23.48 -16.42 -5.11
N ILE A 10 23.88 -17.46 -4.35
CA ILE A 10 23.12 -18.08 -3.24
C ILE A 10 23.62 -17.56 -1.88
N ASN A 11 24.18 -16.35 -1.80
CA ASN A 11 24.54 -15.72 -0.52
C ASN A 11 23.42 -14.78 -0.05
N GLY A 12 23.02 -14.89 1.23
CA GLY A 12 21.89 -14.14 1.77
C GLY A 12 22.09 -12.62 1.73
N PHE A 13 23.33 -12.14 1.87
CA PHE A 13 23.65 -10.71 1.75
C PHE A 13 23.61 -10.22 0.31
N VAL A 14 23.99 -11.07 -0.66
CA VAL A 14 23.88 -10.74 -2.09
C VAL A 14 22.42 -10.62 -2.48
N ALA A 15 21.60 -11.60 -2.09
CA ALA A 15 20.16 -11.58 -2.36
C ALA A 15 19.47 -10.37 -1.68
N MET A 16 19.92 -10.02 -0.47
CA MET A 16 19.48 -8.80 0.22
C MET A 16 19.82 -7.52 -0.56
N ALA A 17 21.06 -7.38 -1.02
CA ALA A 17 21.50 -6.23 -1.81
C ALA A 17 20.74 -6.13 -3.14
N GLN A 18 20.49 -7.27 -3.81
CA GLN A 18 19.68 -7.34 -5.01
C GLN A 18 18.24 -6.87 -4.76
N THR A 19 17.58 -7.36 -3.70
CA THR A 19 16.22 -6.88 -3.34
C THR A 19 16.21 -5.36 -3.11
N ALA A 20 17.17 -4.84 -2.35
CA ALA A 20 17.28 -3.41 -2.06
C ALA A 20 17.47 -2.57 -3.32
N LEU A 21 18.44 -2.96 -4.15
CA LEU A 21 18.78 -2.26 -5.39
C LEU A 21 17.61 -2.30 -6.38
N GLY A 22 16.97 -3.46 -6.52
CA GLY A 22 15.81 -3.63 -7.37
C GLY A 22 14.63 -2.77 -6.94
N ALA A 23 14.38 -2.64 -5.63
CA ALA A 23 13.35 -1.75 -5.09
C ALA A 23 13.63 -0.27 -5.40
N VAL A 24 14.89 0.17 -5.28
CA VAL A 24 15.28 1.54 -5.65
C VAL A 24 15.12 1.78 -7.16
N GLN A 25 15.58 0.84 -7.99
CA GLN A 25 15.45 0.93 -9.44
C GLN A 25 13.99 0.97 -9.89
N ARG A 26 13.10 0.19 -9.26
CA ARG A 26 11.64 0.24 -9.49
C ARG A 26 11.10 1.64 -9.22
N LYS A 27 11.44 2.23 -8.07
CA LYS A 27 11.00 3.58 -7.67
C LYS A 27 11.55 4.67 -8.60
N GLN A 28 12.66 4.43 -9.29
CA GLN A 28 13.22 5.32 -10.31
C GLN A 28 12.65 5.09 -11.73
N GLY A 29 11.80 4.08 -11.93
CA GLY A 29 11.28 3.70 -13.25
C GLY A 29 12.22 2.84 -14.10
N ASN A 30 13.36 2.42 -13.56
CA ASN A 30 14.34 1.55 -14.23
C ASN A 30 13.88 0.08 -14.19
N TYR A 31 12.75 -0.21 -14.85
CA TYR A 31 12.04 -1.49 -14.67
C TYR A 31 12.79 -2.71 -15.19
N ALA A 32 13.66 -2.58 -16.19
CA ALA A 32 14.42 -3.71 -16.71
C ALA A 32 15.46 -4.20 -15.70
N GLU A 33 16.22 -3.28 -15.12
CA GLU A 33 17.22 -3.55 -14.08
C GLU A 33 16.54 -3.98 -12.77
N ALA A 34 15.43 -3.32 -12.41
CA ALA A 34 14.65 -3.69 -11.24
C ALA A 34 14.15 -5.13 -11.35
N GLN A 35 13.66 -5.54 -12.53
CA GLN A 35 13.21 -6.90 -12.78
C GLN A 35 14.32 -7.90 -12.56
N LYS A 36 15.49 -7.69 -13.18
CA LYS A 36 16.63 -8.58 -13.01
C LYS A 36 16.99 -8.76 -11.52
N ASN A 37 17.16 -7.66 -10.79
CA ASN A 37 17.58 -7.70 -9.39
C ASN A 37 16.50 -8.28 -8.47
N LEU A 38 15.23 -7.95 -8.66
CA LEU A 38 14.14 -8.46 -7.81
C LEU A 38 13.88 -9.95 -8.05
N PHE A 39 13.95 -10.43 -9.29
CA PHE A 39 13.86 -11.87 -9.56
C PHE A 39 15.04 -12.64 -8.98
N GLU A 40 16.28 -12.19 -9.22
CA GLU A 40 17.47 -12.85 -8.65
C GLU A 40 17.45 -12.83 -7.11
N GLY A 41 17.04 -11.72 -6.50
CA GLY A 41 16.93 -11.58 -5.05
C GLY A 41 15.83 -12.45 -4.45
N TRP A 42 14.67 -12.57 -5.11
CA TRP A 42 13.59 -13.46 -4.71
C TRP A 42 14.02 -14.94 -4.78
N GLU A 43 14.51 -15.39 -5.93
CA GLU A 43 14.94 -16.77 -6.13
C GLU A 43 16.09 -17.15 -5.20
N GLY A 44 17.08 -16.26 -5.03
CA GLY A 44 18.17 -16.46 -4.09
C GLY A 44 17.67 -16.61 -2.65
N ARG A 45 16.74 -15.74 -2.20
CA ARG A 45 16.18 -15.83 -0.85
C ARG A 45 15.33 -17.07 -0.65
N LYS A 46 14.53 -17.47 -1.63
CA LYS A 46 13.70 -18.69 -1.59
C LYS A 46 14.55 -19.96 -1.55
N GLN A 47 15.75 -19.95 -2.14
CA GLN A 47 16.70 -21.06 -2.05
C GLN A 47 17.40 -21.14 -0.69
N ILE A 48 17.73 -19.98 -0.09
CA ILE A 48 18.47 -19.90 1.18
C ILE A 48 17.54 -20.04 2.38
N PHE A 49 16.35 -19.45 2.28
CA PHE A 49 15.34 -19.35 3.33
C PHE A 49 14.02 -19.91 2.82
N SER A 50 13.22 -20.47 3.72
CA SER A 50 11.82 -20.77 3.39
C SER A 50 11.00 -19.47 3.26
N ILE A 51 9.81 -19.56 2.65
CA ILE A 51 8.83 -18.47 2.63
C ILE A 51 8.34 -18.06 4.03
N ASN A 52 8.66 -18.84 5.08
CA ASN A 52 8.32 -18.58 6.48
C ASN A 52 9.32 -17.66 7.19
N VAL A 53 10.05 -16.82 6.43
CA VAL A 53 10.99 -15.84 6.99
C VAL A 53 10.67 -14.46 6.42
N ASN A 54 10.59 -13.45 7.28
CA ASN A 54 10.23 -12.05 6.92
C ASN A 54 10.98 -11.55 5.67
N VAL A 55 12.29 -11.72 5.67
CA VAL A 55 13.13 -11.22 4.57
C VAL A 55 12.87 -11.90 3.22
N CYS A 56 12.24 -13.08 3.21
CA CYS A 56 11.81 -13.78 2.01
C CYS A 56 10.52 -13.14 1.46
N LEU A 57 9.52 -12.91 2.32
CA LEU A 57 8.30 -12.18 1.94
C LEU A 57 8.59 -10.75 1.46
N ASP A 58 9.56 -10.08 2.09
CA ASP A 58 10.00 -8.76 1.68
C ASP A 58 10.41 -8.71 0.19
N ALA A 59 11.14 -9.72 -0.26
CA ALA A 59 11.54 -9.83 -1.66
C ALA A 59 10.37 -10.14 -2.59
N ALA A 60 9.46 -11.03 -2.18
CA ALA A 60 8.24 -11.33 -2.92
C ALA A 60 7.37 -10.07 -3.09
N PHE A 61 7.17 -9.28 -2.04
CA PHE A 61 6.36 -8.06 -2.09
C PHE A 61 6.98 -6.98 -2.99
N GLN A 62 8.31 -6.79 -2.97
CA GLN A 62 8.96 -5.88 -3.91
C GLN A 62 8.82 -6.34 -5.37
N LEU A 63 8.93 -7.64 -5.63
CA LEU A 63 8.72 -8.20 -6.97
C LEU A 63 7.25 -8.07 -7.40
N ALA A 64 6.29 -8.34 -6.51
CA ALA A 64 4.86 -8.16 -6.77
C ALA A 64 4.53 -6.70 -7.14
N LEU A 65 5.07 -5.73 -6.41
CA LEU A 65 4.92 -4.31 -6.74
C LEU A 65 5.51 -3.96 -8.10
N LEU A 66 6.67 -4.54 -8.48
CA LEU A 66 7.22 -4.34 -9.81
C LEU A 66 6.29 -4.92 -10.90
N LEU A 67 5.76 -6.13 -10.69
CA LEU A 67 4.86 -6.78 -11.64
C LEU A 67 3.61 -5.92 -11.85
N ARG A 68 3.02 -5.42 -10.75
CA ARG A 68 1.94 -4.42 -10.82
C ARG A 68 2.36 -3.15 -11.55
N ASP A 69 3.51 -2.56 -11.24
CA ASP A 69 4.02 -1.33 -11.89
C ASP A 69 4.22 -1.54 -13.41
N LYS A 70 4.50 -2.75 -13.85
CA LYS A 70 4.58 -3.13 -15.27
C LYS A 70 3.23 -3.45 -15.92
N GLY A 71 2.16 -3.52 -15.13
CA GLY A 71 0.81 -3.90 -15.58
C GLY A 71 0.58 -5.41 -15.67
N ASP A 72 1.48 -6.21 -15.10
CA ASP A 72 1.35 -7.66 -15.03
C ASP A 72 0.66 -8.07 -13.71
N GLY A 73 -0.63 -7.75 -13.61
CA GLY A 73 -1.44 -8.06 -12.43
C GLY A 73 -1.60 -9.57 -12.20
N ALA A 74 -1.65 -10.38 -13.27
CA ALA A 74 -1.78 -11.82 -13.18
C ALA A 74 -0.56 -12.45 -12.49
N SER A 75 0.65 -12.19 -12.98
CA SER A 75 1.88 -12.69 -12.32
C SER A 75 2.05 -12.13 -10.91
N CYS A 76 1.59 -10.90 -10.66
CA CYS A 76 1.57 -10.35 -9.30
C CYS A 76 0.70 -11.19 -8.35
N LEU A 77 -0.52 -11.54 -8.76
CA LEU A 77 -1.43 -12.36 -7.96
C LEU A 77 -0.92 -13.79 -7.77
N GLU A 78 -0.34 -14.39 -8.82
CA GLU A 78 0.31 -15.71 -8.72
C GLU A 78 1.43 -15.71 -7.69
N LEU A 79 2.28 -14.68 -7.69
CA LEU A 79 3.36 -14.54 -6.70
C LEU A 79 2.82 -14.36 -5.27
N LEU A 80 1.76 -13.56 -5.09
CA LEU A 80 1.13 -13.39 -3.78
C LEU A 80 0.47 -14.70 -3.29
N GLU A 81 -0.11 -15.48 -4.19
CA GLU A 81 -0.66 -16.80 -3.86
C GLU A 81 0.45 -17.79 -3.46
N GLU A 82 1.60 -17.75 -4.13
CA GLU A 82 2.75 -18.60 -3.77
C GLU A 82 3.18 -18.42 -2.31
N VAL A 83 3.10 -17.19 -1.80
CA VAL A 83 3.49 -16.87 -0.42
C VAL A 83 2.34 -16.83 0.58
N SER A 84 1.10 -17.10 0.13
CA SER A 84 -0.13 -16.98 0.95
C SER A 84 -0.15 -17.91 2.17
N SER A 85 0.58 -19.03 2.09
CA SER A 85 0.69 -20.04 3.15
C SER A 85 1.80 -19.78 4.16
N SER A 86 2.53 -18.67 4.03
CA SER A 86 3.63 -18.34 4.95
C SER A 86 3.14 -18.12 6.38
N SER A 87 3.81 -18.76 7.36
CA SER A 87 3.53 -18.54 8.79
C SER A 87 3.81 -17.11 9.24
N VAL A 88 4.64 -16.37 8.50
CA VAL A 88 4.93 -14.96 8.77
C VAL A 88 3.65 -14.13 8.70
N LEU A 89 2.77 -14.39 7.73
CA LEU A 89 1.53 -13.64 7.57
C LEU A 89 0.56 -13.83 8.75
N GLN A 90 0.76 -14.85 9.58
CA GLN A 90 -0.04 -15.08 10.80
C GLN A 90 0.60 -14.42 12.03
N GLN A 91 1.92 -14.26 12.04
CA GLN A 91 2.69 -13.79 13.19
C GLN A 91 3.04 -12.30 13.11
N ASP A 92 3.17 -11.79 11.88
CA ASP A 92 3.55 -10.42 11.57
C ASP A 92 2.39 -9.73 10.85
N PHE A 93 1.65 -8.94 11.63
CA PHE A 93 0.47 -8.25 11.12
C PHE A 93 0.81 -7.19 10.06
N GLU A 94 1.99 -6.57 10.12
CA GLU A 94 2.40 -5.60 9.10
C GLU A 94 2.58 -6.30 7.75
N ARG A 95 3.21 -7.49 7.73
CA ARG A 95 3.33 -8.29 6.50
C ARG A 95 2.00 -8.81 5.97
N HIS A 96 1.06 -9.12 6.85
CA HIS A 96 -0.33 -9.41 6.44
C HIS A 96 -0.98 -8.20 5.75
N CYS A 97 -0.86 -7.01 6.34
CA CYS A 97 -1.39 -5.78 5.77
C CYS A 97 -0.79 -5.51 4.39
N GLN A 98 0.52 -5.70 4.22
CA GLN A 98 1.21 -5.49 2.95
C GLN A 98 0.70 -6.41 1.84
N MET A 99 0.55 -7.70 2.13
CA MET A 99 0.01 -8.66 1.16
C MET A 99 -1.39 -8.27 0.70
N VAL A 100 -2.28 -7.96 1.66
CA VAL A 100 -3.66 -7.58 1.35
C VAL A 100 -3.72 -6.25 0.60
N HIS A 101 -2.86 -5.27 0.95
CA HIS A 101 -2.78 -4.01 0.23
C HIS A 101 -2.33 -4.18 -1.21
N ILE A 102 -1.24 -4.94 -1.46
CA ILE A 102 -0.74 -5.19 -2.82
C ILE A 102 -1.80 -5.92 -3.66
N ARG A 103 -2.45 -6.96 -3.10
CA ARG A 103 -3.55 -7.66 -3.77
C ARG A 103 -4.69 -6.71 -4.13
N SER A 104 -5.12 -5.89 -3.17
CA SER A 104 -6.21 -4.93 -3.37
C SER A 104 -5.87 -3.91 -4.45
N LEU A 105 -4.62 -3.44 -4.53
CA LEU A 105 -4.16 -2.54 -5.58
C LEU A 105 -4.28 -3.16 -6.99
N VAL A 106 -4.04 -4.46 -7.15
CA VAL A 106 -4.21 -5.15 -8.44
C VAL A 106 -5.69 -5.27 -8.81
N GLU A 107 -6.55 -5.65 -7.86
CA GLU A 107 -8.00 -5.73 -8.08
C GLU A 107 -8.58 -4.35 -8.45
N LEU A 108 -8.13 -3.30 -7.76
CA LEU A 108 -8.49 -1.91 -8.07
C LEU A 108 -8.04 -1.48 -9.46
N ASP A 109 -6.82 -1.85 -9.88
CA ASP A 109 -6.32 -1.59 -11.23
C ASP A 109 -7.16 -2.31 -12.32
N ASN A 110 -7.76 -3.44 -11.96
CA ASN A 110 -8.66 -4.21 -12.83
C ASN A 110 -10.09 -3.65 -12.86
N GLY A 111 -10.40 -2.64 -12.04
CA GLY A 111 -11.70 -1.99 -11.98
C GLY A 111 -12.66 -2.57 -10.93
N GLU A 112 -12.22 -3.54 -10.12
CA GLU A 112 -13.00 -4.01 -8.97
C GLU A 112 -12.92 -2.97 -7.85
N TYR A 113 -14.07 -2.63 -7.25
CA TYR A 113 -14.12 -1.60 -6.20
C TYR A 113 -14.50 -2.18 -4.84
N ASP A 114 -15.63 -2.88 -4.75
CA ASP A 114 -16.21 -3.26 -3.46
C ASP A 114 -15.36 -4.30 -2.71
N ILE A 115 -14.87 -5.32 -3.42
CA ILE A 115 -14.05 -6.40 -2.84
C ILE A 115 -12.75 -5.84 -2.24
N PRO A 116 -11.88 -5.13 -3.00
CA PRO A 116 -10.66 -4.57 -2.44
C PRO A 116 -10.94 -3.51 -1.36
N LYS A 117 -11.96 -2.66 -1.52
CA LYS A 117 -12.37 -1.69 -0.49
C LYS A 117 -12.70 -2.40 0.82
N PHE A 118 -13.54 -3.44 0.79
CA PHE A 118 -13.92 -4.19 1.99
C PHE A 118 -12.71 -4.87 2.65
N ALA A 119 -11.82 -5.46 1.85
CA ALA A 119 -10.60 -6.07 2.36
C ALA A 119 -9.71 -5.05 3.10
N LEU A 120 -9.54 -3.85 2.53
CA LEU A 120 -8.75 -2.78 3.14
C LEU A 120 -9.43 -2.20 4.39
N LEU A 121 -10.75 -2.02 4.39
CA LEU A 121 -11.50 -1.61 5.58
C LEU A 121 -11.36 -2.62 6.72
N ASN A 122 -11.41 -3.92 6.40
CA ASN A 122 -11.24 -4.99 7.39
C ASN A 122 -9.83 -5.02 8.01
N LEU A 123 -8.80 -4.55 7.30
CA LEU A 123 -7.47 -4.35 7.90
C LEU A 123 -7.50 -3.21 8.93
N LEU A 124 -8.17 -2.12 8.61
CA LEU A 124 -8.27 -0.96 9.50
C LEU A 124 -9.06 -1.31 10.76
N ASP A 125 -10.20 -1.99 10.63
CA ASP A 125 -11.03 -2.43 11.76
C ASP A 125 -10.23 -3.25 12.78
N GLN A 126 -9.39 -4.18 12.31
CA GLN A 126 -8.49 -4.99 13.14
C GLN A 126 -7.44 -4.20 13.94
N ALA A 127 -7.26 -2.91 13.64
CA ALA A 127 -6.28 -2.01 14.25
C ALA A 127 -6.93 -0.72 14.82
N THR A 128 -8.22 -0.75 15.14
CA THR A 128 -8.95 0.36 15.79
C THR A 128 -9.40 0.01 17.21
N GLY A 129 -9.81 1.03 17.98
CA GLY A 129 -10.32 0.86 19.34
C GLY A 129 -9.33 0.15 20.26
N ASN A 130 -9.78 -0.95 20.88
CA ASN A 130 -8.96 -1.73 21.82
C ASN A 130 -7.76 -2.43 21.18
N ASN A 131 -7.72 -2.58 19.85
CA ASN A 131 -6.63 -3.23 19.12
C ASN A 131 -5.71 -2.22 18.42
N ARG A 132 -5.78 -0.95 18.80
CA ARG A 132 -5.04 0.13 18.16
C ARG A 132 -3.52 0.00 18.27
N ASP A 133 -3.03 -0.80 19.20
CA ASP A 133 -1.63 -1.21 19.28
C ASP A 133 -1.13 -1.94 18.03
N ARG A 134 -2.03 -2.56 17.25
CA ARG A 134 -1.73 -3.20 15.97
C ARG A 134 -1.60 -2.22 14.80
N ASN A 135 -1.93 -0.94 14.99
CA ASN A 135 -1.72 0.06 13.96
C ASN A 135 -0.22 0.12 13.61
N ASN A 136 0.06 0.21 12.31
CA ASN A 136 1.41 0.11 11.79
C ASN A 136 1.53 0.95 10.52
N ARG A 137 2.75 1.09 10.04
CA ARG A 137 3.10 1.97 8.93
C ARG A 137 2.33 1.63 7.66
N GLU A 138 2.13 0.35 7.38
CA GLU A 138 1.39 -0.11 6.20
C GLU A 138 -0.07 0.36 6.22
N LEU A 139 -0.72 0.29 7.39
CA LEU A 139 -2.10 0.74 7.54
C LEU A 139 -2.26 2.25 7.32
N LEU A 140 -1.20 3.05 7.48
CA LEU A 140 -1.23 4.45 7.11
C LEU A 140 -1.32 4.62 5.58
N TRP A 141 -0.61 3.77 4.83
CA TRP A 141 -0.67 3.77 3.37
C TRP A 141 -1.98 3.23 2.84
N VAL A 142 -2.52 2.18 3.47
CA VAL A 142 -3.88 1.68 3.19
C VAL A 142 -4.91 2.80 3.30
N ARG A 143 -4.87 3.62 4.35
CA ARG A 143 -5.80 4.75 4.51
C ARG A 143 -5.73 5.74 3.36
N LEU A 144 -4.52 6.11 2.92
CA LEU A 144 -4.35 7.02 1.78
C LEU A 144 -4.85 6.40 0.47
N THR A 145 -4.52 5.15 0.19
CA THR A 145 -5.01 4.43 -1.01
C THR A 145 -6.53 4.36 -1.01
N LEU A 146 -7.11 3.95 0.12
CA LEU A 146 -8.55 3.77 0.25
C LEU A 146 -9.29 5.11 0.18
N ALA A 147 -8.76 6.16 0.78
CA ALA A 147 -9.31 7.51 0.67
C ALA A 147 -9.32 8.01 -0.78
N ASP A 148 -8.17 7.91 -1.48
CA ASP A 148 -8.06 8.34 -2.87
C ASP A 148 -9.05 7.56 -3.78
N VAL A 149 -9.28 6.28 -3.50
CA VAL A 149 -10.21 5.41 -4.25
C VAL A 149 -11.68 5.70 -3.91
N MET A 150 -12.02 5.90 -2.64
CA MET A 150 -13.38 6.23 -2.19
C MET A 150 -13.81 7.62 -2.66
N GLU A 151 -12.91 8.61 -2.64
CA GLU A 151 -13.16 9.95 -3.19
C GLU A 151 -13.52 9.89 -4.68
N LYS A 152 -12.81 9.07 -5.47
CA LYS A 152 -13.13 8.84 -6.90
C LYS A 152 -14.50 8.19 -7.12
N HIS A 153 -15.06 7.53 -6.11
CA HIS A 153 -16.38 6.91 -6.14
C HIS A 153 -17.46 7.76 -5.45
N GLY A 154 -17.16 9.01 -5.09
CA GLY A 154 -18.12 9.93 -4.50
C GLY A 154 -18.37 9.73 -3.00
N GLU A 155 -17.52 8.95 -2.33
CA GLU A 155 -17.62 8.63 -0.90
C GLU A 155 -16.71 9.52 -0.04
N GLU A 156 -16.67 10.82 -0.34
CA GLU A 156 -15.71 11.77 0.25
C GLU A 156 -15.80 11.85 1.79
N LYS A 157 -17.02 11.77 2.34
CA LYS A 157 -17.23 11.85 3.80
C LYS A 157 -16.68 10.61 4.50
N ASP A 158 -16.95 9.43 3.95
CA ASP A 158 -16.49 8.16 4.52
C ASP A 158 -14.98 8.01 4.34
N ALA A 159 -14.44 8.49 3.22
CA ALA A 159 -12.99 8.55 2.98
C ALA A 159 -12.26 9.38 4.04
N LEU A 160 -12.87 10.48 4.48
CA LEU A 160 -12.30 11.35 5.51
C LEU A 160 -12.24 10.66 6.89
N MET A 161 -13.22 9.80 7.18
CA MET A 161 -13.28 9.04 8.44
C MET A 161 -12.11 8.05 8.60
N LEU A 162 -11.45 7.66 7.51
CA LEU A 162 -10.29 6.75 7.56
C LEU A 162 -9.11 7.31 8.36
N PHE A 163 -9.06 8.64 8.53
CA PHE A 163 -8.00 9.35 9.24
C PHE A 163 -8.37 9.65 10.69
N SER A 164 -9.49 9.10 11.17
CA SER A 164 -9.85 9.19 12.58
C SER A 164 -8.74 8.62 13.42
N GLU A 165 -8.64 9.16 14.61
CA GLU A 165 -7.73 8.75 15.66
C GLU A 165 -6.25 9.00 15.33
N LEU A 166 -5.83 9.41 14.13
CA LEU A 166 -4.40 9.54 13.82
C LEU A 166 -3.71 10.72 14.55
N VAL A 167 -4.46 11.77 14.85
CA VAL A 167 -3.95 12.99 15.50
C VAL A 167 -4.80 13.36 16.70
N GLU A 168 -4.21 14.06 17.66
CA GLU A 168 -4.91 14.60 18.83
C GLU A 168 -4.48 16.05 19.11
N PRO A 169 -5.33 16.83 19.79
CA PRO A 169 -4.93 18.13 20.32
C PRO A 169 -3.69 18.02 21.20
N ARG A 170 -2.83 19.04 21.17
CA ARG A 170 -1.72 19.13 22.12
C ARG A 170 -2.24 19.49 23.51
N GLU A 171 -1.57 19.00 24.55
CA GLU A 171 -1.98 19.20 25.95
C GLU A 171 -2.23 20.68 26.27
N GLY A 172 -3.37 20.97 26.91
CA GLY A 172 -3.79 22.32 27.31
C GLY A 172 -5.00 22.88 26.58
N ASP A 173 -5.50 22.21 25.53
CA ASP A 173 -6.60 22.70 24.68
C ASP A 173 -7.74 21.68 24.52
N ALA A 174 -7.89 20.78 25.49
CA ALA A 174 -8.90 19.72 25.53
C ALA A 174 -10.31 20.31 25.72
N THR A 175 -10.82 20.93 24.66
CA THR A 175 -12.23 21.32 24.50
C THR A 175 -13.06 20.18 23.90
N GLN A 176 -12.43 19.14 23.36
CA GLN A 176 -13.09 17.94 22.86
C GLN A 176 -13.45 17.03 24.04
N LEU A 177 -14.75 16.76 24.18
CA LEU A 177 -15.26 15.73 25.07
C LEU A 177 -14.87 14.36 24.53
N ILE A 178 -14.58 13.41 25.44
CA ILE A 178 -14.10 12.06 25.11
C ILE A 178 -15.05 11.31 24.14
N ASP A 179 -16.34 11.65 24.15
CA ASP A 179 -17.39 10.98 23.36
C ASP A 179 -17.80 11.74 22.08
N GLU A 180 -17.18 12.89 21.77
CA GLU A 180 -17.48 13.61 20.53
C GLU A 180 -16.61 13.11 19.36
N PRO A 181 -17.21 12.90 18.17
CA PRO A 181 -16.44 12.53 16.99
C PRO A 181 -15.49 13.67 16.59
N GLU A 182 -14.30 13.30 16.12
CA GLU A 182 -13.32 14.29 15.65
C GLU A 182 -13.92 15.17 14.52
N PRO A 183 -13.68 16.49 14.56
CA PRO A 183 -14.24 17.38 13.57
C PRO A 183 -13.63 17.11 12.18
N PRO A 184 -14.41 17.24 11.08
CA PRO A 184 -13.91 17.00 9.72
C PRO A 184 -12.64 17.78 9.36
N SER A 185 -12.43 18.98 9.93
CA SER A 185 -11.21 19.77 9.74
C SER A 185 -9.97 19.08 10.31
N GLN A 186 -10.09 18.44 11.48
CA GLN A 186 -8.99 17.68 12.10
C GLN A 186 -8.64 16.44 11.28
N LEU A 187 -9.66 15.70 10.81
CA LEU A 187 -9.47 14.55 9.92
C LEU A 187 -8.78 14.95 8.62
N GLY A 188 -9.15 16.11 8.04
CA GLY A 188 -8.52 16.66 6.84
C GLY A 188 -7.04 16.99 7.07
N LEU A 189 -6.72 17.63 8.21
CA LEU A 189 -5.33 17.92 8.59
C LEU A 189 -4.52 16.64 8.81
N ALA A 190 -5.10 15.60 9.41
CA ALA A 190 -4.45 14.30 9.59
C ALA A 190 -4.12 13.64 8.24
N ARG A 191 -5.07 13.64 7.29
CA ARG A 191 -4.86 13.16 5.93
C ARG A 191 -3.72 13.91 5.24
N ASP A 192 -3.75 15.23 5.30
CA ASP A 192 -2.80 16.07 4.57
C ASP A 192 -1.39 15.99 5.19
N ALA A 193 -1.29 15.93 6.51
CA ALA A 193 -0.05 15.63 7.21
C ALA A 193 0.50 14.26 6.80
N LEU A 194 -0.36 13.23 6.73
CA LEU A 194 0.06 11.89 6.32
C LEU A 194 0.53 11.85 4.85
N LYS A 195 -0.11 12.62 3.97
CA LYS A 195 0.35 12.81 2.57
C LYS A 195 1.76 13.43 2.52
N LEU A 196 2.09 14.35 3.42
CA LEU A 196 3.46 14.92 3.55
C LEU A 196 4.45 13.87 4.07
N VAL A 197 4.07 13.07 5.07
CA VAL A 197 4.92 11.96 5.56
C VAL A 197 5.23 10.95 4.45
N ARG A 198 4.24 10.58 3.62
CA ARG A 198 4.43 9.68 2.47
C ARG A 198 5.49 10.22 1.48
N LYS A 199 5.60 11.54 1.36
CA LYS A 199 6.59 12.24 0.51
C LYS A 199 7.94 12.49 1.20
N ALA A 200 8.15 11.92 2.39
CA ALA A 200 9.31 12.18 3.25
C ALA A 200 9.48 13.66 3.67
N GLN A 201 8.39 14.45 3.64
CA GLN A 201 8.36 15.86 4.07
C GLN A 201 8.00 15.96 5.57
N LEU A 202 8.80 15.31 6.43
CA LEU A 202 8.50 15.16 7.86
C LEU A 202 8.38 16.50 8.59
N SER A 203 9.26 17.46 8.29
CA SER A 203 9.20 18.79 8.90
C SER A 203 7.97 19.58 8.49
N GLU A 204 7.52 19.46 7.24
CA GLU A 204 6.29 20.12 6.78
C GLU A 204 5.06 19.49 7.43
N SER A 205 5.03 18.15 7.56
CA SER A 205 3.98 17.45 8.28
C SER A 205 3.89 17.89 9.75
N ASP A 206 5.02 17.94 10.45
CA ASP A 206 5.06 18.38 11.85
C ASP A 206 4.64 19.86 11.99
N ASN A 207 5.12 20.73 11.11
CA ASN A 207 4.70 22.14 11.09
C ASN A 207 3.19 22.30 10.84
N LEU A 208 2.62 21.52 9.92
CA LEU A 208 1.18 21.54 9.64
C LEU A 208 0.37 21.18 10.88
N LEU A 209 0.71 20.09 11.57
CA LEU A 209 0.01 19.69 12.79
C LEU A 209 0.20 20.72 13.91
N ARG A 210 1.43 21.17 14.15
CA ARG A 210 1.75 22.14 15.21
C ARG A 210 1.03 23.48 15.03
N SER A 211 0.98 23.99 13.80
CA SER A 211 0.28 25.26 13.50
C SER A 211 -1.23 25.19 13.72
N ASN A 212 -1.80 23.98 13.75
CA ASN A 212 -3.21 23.72 14.05
C ASN A 212 -3.41 23.12 15.46
N ASN A 213 -2.41 23.24 16.34
CA ASN A 213 -2.42 22.70 17.70
C ASN A 213 -2.67 21.18 17.81
N LEU A 214 -2.24 20.42 16.81
CA LEU A 214 -2.34 18.96 16.76
C LEU A 214 -0.95 18.30 16.90
N LYS A 215 -0.96 17.01 17.25
CA LYS A 215 0.20 16.11 17.18
C LYS A 215 -0.26 14.71 16.75
N TRP A 216 0.64 13.90 16.23
CA TRP A 216 0.38 12.46 16.06
C TRP A 216 0.07 11.83 17.41
N VAL A 217 -0.93 10.95 17.47
CA VAL A 217 -1.22 10.24 18.72
C VAL A 217 -0.09 9.24 19.05
N ARG A 218 0.48 8.60 18.02
CA ARG A 218 1.48 7.54 18.17
C ARG A 218 2.57 7.67 17.13
N ASP A 219 3.77 8.01 17.58
CA ASP A 219 4.97 7.99 16.73
C ASP A 219 5.33 6.55 16.30
N SER A 220 4.94 5.54 17.10
CA SER A 220 5.22 4.13 16.82
C SER A 220 4.51 3.60 15.59
N ASP A 221 3.40 4.22 15.18
CA ASP A 221 2.68 3.83 13.96
C ASP A 221 3.52 4.09 12.70
N PHE A 222 4.56 4.93 12.78
CA PHE A 222 5.48 5.23 11.69
C PHE A 222 6.77 4.41 11.72
N TRP A 223 7.00 3.61 12.76
CA TRP A 223 8.21 2.81 12.89
C TRP A 223 8.28 1.78 11.78
N ILE A 224 9.50 1.56 11.29
CA ILE A 224 9.81 0.46 10.38
C ILE A 224 10.22 -0.70 11.28
N LEU A 225 9.32 -1.64 11.50
CA LEU A 225 9.55 -2.78 12.37
C LEU A 225 10.21 -3.90 11.54
N GLY A 226 11.39 -4.37 12.00
CA GLY A 226 12.10 -5.49 11.37
C GLY A 226 13.62 -5.44 11.50
N GLU A 227 14.23 -6.61 11.66
CA GLU A 227 15.67 -6.81 11.82
C GLU A 227 16.43 -6.61 10.49
N GLY A 228 16.97 -5.41 10.27
CA GLY A 228 18.19 -5.17 9.48
C GLY A 228 18.16 -5.47 7.96
N GLY A 229 17.00 -5.72 7.34
CA GLY A 229 16.86 -5.91 5.90
C GLY A 229 16.41 -4.64 5.14
N PRO A 230 16.51 -4.61 3.80
CA PRO A 230 15.97 -3.52 3.01
C PRO A 230 14.47 -3.40 3.24
N VAL A 231 14.05 -2.18 3.55
CA VAL A 231 12.68 -1.89 3.96
C VAL A 231 11.71 -2.23 2.82
N THR A 232 10.83 -3.20 3.05
CA THR A 232 9.61 -3.34 2.25
C THR A 232 8.63 -2.29 2.72
N ASP A 233 8.77 -1.07 2.20
CA ASP A 233 7.81 0.00 2.42
C ASP A 233 6.98 0.21 1.14
N THR A 234 5.65 0.18 1.27
CA THR A 234 4.71 0.47 0.18
C THR A 234 4.39 1.97 0.07
N ALA A 235 5.06 2.84 0.83
CA ALA A 235 4.92 4.30 0.73
C ALA A 235 5.08 4.84 -0.71
N VAL A 236 5.91 4.18 -1.53
CA VAL A 236 6.17 4.55 -2.93
C VAL A 236 5.63 3.47 -3.87
N ILE A 237 4.37 3.62 -4.22
CA ILE A 237 3.63 2.82 -5.20
C ILE A 237 3.02 3.73 -6.26
N ALA A 238 2.87 3.21 -7.48
CA ALA A 238 2.08 3.90 -8.50
C ALA A 238 0.62 4.01 -8.03
N PRO A 239 -0.09 5.12 -8.34
CA PRO A 239 -1.51 5.24 -8.01
C PRO A 239 -2.33 4.12 -8.66
N VAL A 240 -3.54 3.90 -8.16
CA VAL A 240 -4.50 2.99 -8.81
C VAL A 240 -4.74 3.45 -10.23
N ARG A 241 -4.56 2.54 -11.19
CA ARG A 241 -4.75 2.79 -12.61
C ARG A 241 -6.24 2.98 -12.87
N GLU A 242 -6.57 4.03 -13.60
CA GLU A 242 -7.94 4.16 -14.09
C GLU A 242 -8.13 3.15 -15.21
N SER A 243 -9.14 2.30 -15.09
CA SER A 243 -9.53 1.44 -16.20
C SER A 243 -9.86 2.35 -17.37
N LYS A 244 -9.22 2.10 -18.52
CA LYS A 244 -9.68 2.72 -19.76
C LYS A 244 -11.10 2.19 -19.96
N ARG A 245 -12.11 3.00 -19.62
CA ARG A 245 -13.47 2.76 -20.11
C ARG A 245 -13.35 2.76 -21.63
N GLU A 246 -13.34 1.58 -22.24
CA GLU A 246 -13.65 1.46 -23.65
C GLU A 246 -15.05 2.04 -23.80
N VAL A 247 -15.12 3.29 -24.27
CA VAL A 247 -16.34 3.84 -24.81
C VAL A 247 -16.62 2.97 -26.03
N SER A 248 -17.43 1.92 -25.83
CA SER A 248 -18.02 1.19 -26.94
C SER A 248 -18.94 2.18 -27.65
N GLU A 249 -18.39 2.93 -28.60
CA GLU A 249 -19.18 3.55 -29.64
C GLU A 249 -19.84 2.41 -30.41
N SER A 250 -21.06 2.06 -29.99
CA SER A 250 -21.94 1.21 -30.76
C SER A 250 -22.10 1.86 -32.13
N PRO A 251 -21.70 1.19 -33.24
CA PRO A 251 -21.90 1.75 -34.56
C PRO A 251 -23.41 1.84 -34.77
N ARG A 252 -23.95 3.06 -34.81
CA ARG A 252 -25.32 3.30 -35.27
C ARG A 252 -25.37 2.84 -36.73
N ASN A 253 -25.80 1.61 -36.92
CA ASN A 253 -26.14 1.03 -38.22
C ASN A 253 -27.16 1.95 -38.89
N MET A 254 -26.70 2.70 -39.90
CA MET A 254 -27.55 3.19 -40.97
C MET A 254 -28.07 1.97 -41.74
N SER A 255 -29.24 1.45 -41.39
CA SER A 255 -30.20 0.95 -42.38
C SER A 255 -31.50 0.52 -41.68
N THR A 256 -32.61 0.82 -42.36
CA THR A 256 -33.91 0.16 -42.18
C THR A 256 -34.84 0.73 -41.09
N ILE A 257 -35.50 1.85 -41.39
CA ILE A 257 -36.94 1.99 -41.14
C ILE A 257 -37.58 2.52 -42.42
N LEU A 258 -38.11 1.59 -43.21
CA LEU A 258 -39.05 1.81 -44.30
C LEU A 258 -40.29 0.97 -43.94
N ARG A 259 -41.48 1.57 -44.04
CA ARG A 259 -42.82 1.18 -43.52
C ARG A 259 -43.04 1.74 -42.10
N ILE A 260 -44.04 2.58 -41.85
CA ILE A 260 -45.45 2.49 -42.25
C ILE A 260 -46.01 3.92 -42.35
N LEU A 261 -46.60 4.30 -43.48
CA LEU A 261 -47.86 5.07 -43.54
C LEU A 261 -48.39 4.96 -44.97
N GLY A 262 -49.36 4.08 -45.15
CA GLY A 262 -50.19 3.97 -46.34
C GLY A 262 -51.61 3.73 -45.88
N THR A 263 -52.35 4.81 -45.63
CA THR A 263 -53.80 5.02 -45.79
C THR A 263 -54.14 6.41 -45.30
#